data_AF-A0A7W0Y5U7-F1
#
_entry.id   AF-A0A7W0Y5U7-F1
#
_cell.length_a   1.000
_cell.length_b   1.000
_cell.length_c   1.000
_cell.angle_alpha   90.00
_cell.angle_beta   90.00
_cell.angle_gamma   90.00
#
_symmetry.space_group_name_H-M   'P 1'
#
loop_
_entity.id
_entity.type
_entity.pdbx_description
1 polymer ?
#
loop_
_entity_poly.entity_id
_entity_poly.type
_entity_poly.pdbx_seq_one_letter_code
_entity_poly.pdbx_strand_id
1 'polypeptide(L)'
;MNVNLSGCRRRHLLLGLSIIAGLVTAAGCGKGSKGQADKILVGHYASLTGAEATFGISTDRGVILAMEERNAAGGVKGKKIALKTLDDNSKSAEAGNVVQRLISE
;
A
#
# COMPACT_ATOMS: atom_id res chain seq x y z
N MET A 1 -33.30 -46.14 -39.54
CA MET A 1 -31.89 -45.79 -39.23
C MET A 1 -31.67 -45.90 -37.73
N ASN A 2 -30.54 -46.28 -37.14
CA ASN A 2 -29.44 -47.18 -37.48
C ASN A 2 -28.71 -47.39 -36.13
N VAL A 3 -28.70 -48.63 -35.64
CA VAL A 3 -27.86 -49.28 -34.61
C VAL A 3 -27.24 -48.47 -33.43
N ASN A 4 -27.77 -48.77 -32.25
CA ASN A 4 -27.08 -49.27 -31.03
C ASN A 4 -25.54 -49.42 -31.13
N LEU A 5 -24.80 -49.06 -30.08
CA LEU A 5 -23.88 -49.96 -29.36
C LEU A 5 -23.20 -49.22 -28.19
N SER A 6 -23.62 -49.56 -26.98
CA SER A 6 -22.77 -49.41 -25.80
C SER A 6 -21.57 -50.34 -25.89
N GLY A 7 -20.39 -49.80 -25.59
CA GLY A 7 -19.21 -50.57 -25.21
C GLY A 7 -18.05 -50.44 -26.19
N CYS A 8 -16.94 -49.85 -25.74
CA CYS A 8 -15.63 -50.47 -25.92
C CYS A 8 -14.60 -49.77 -25.03
N ARG A 9 -14.44 -50.31 -23.82
CA ARG A 9 -13.21 -50.13 -23.05
C ARG A 9 -12.13 -50.94 -23.77
N ARG A 10 -11.33 -50.32 -24.64
CA ARG A 10 -10.03 -50.85 -25.07
C ARG A 10 -9.21 -49.73 -25.72
N ARG A 11 -8.26 -49.15 -24.99
CA ARG A 11 -6.89 -49.66 -24.82
C ARG A 11 -6.06 -49.30 -26.06
N HIS A 12 -5.37 -48.18 -25.90
CA HIS A 12 -4.11 -47.78 -26.55
C HIS A 12 -3.97 -48.04 -28.05
N LEU A 13 -4.09 -46.97 -28.83
CA LEU A 13 -3.32 -46.86 -30.07
C LEU A 13 -3.06 -45.39 -30.41
N LEU A 14 -1.81 -44.98 -30.14
CA LEU A 14 -0.96 -44.12 -30.97
C LEU A 14 -1.53 -42.78 -31.47
N LEU A 15 -1.01 -41.67 -30.93
CA LEU A 15 -0.30 -40.61 -31.68
C LEU A 15 -0.13 -39.38 -30.77
N GLY A 16 1.11 -38.96 -30.51
CA GLY A 16 1.40 -37.74 -29.76
C GLY A 16 2.73 -37.80 -29.05
N LEU A 17 3.79 -37.89 -29.85
CA LEU A 17 5.20 -37.96 -29.47
C LEU A 17 5.61 -36.72 -28.64
N SER A 18 6.36 -37.03 -27.57
CA SER A 18 7.15 -36.19 -26.68
C SER A 18 7.94 -35.05 -27.33
N ILE A 19 8.39 -34.07 -26.52
CA ILE A 19 9.79 -33.60 -26.35
C ILE A 19 9.77 -32.29 -25.52
N ILE A 20 10.12 -32.35 -24.22
CA ILE A 20 11.42 -31.98 -23.59
C ILE A 20 11.55 -30.49 -23.23
N ALA A 21 11.78 -30.27 -21.93
CA ALA A 21 12.58 -29.24 -21.25
C ALA A 21 12.82 -27.88 -21.94
N GLY A 22 12.39 -26.83 -21.25
CA GLY A 22 12.74 -25.44 -21.55
C GLY A 22 12.82 -24.60 -20.27
N LEU A 23 13.96 -24.67 -19.61
CA LEU A 23 14.43 -23.72 -18.60
C LEU A 23 14.51 -22.32 -19.24
N VAL A 24 13.61 -21.39 -18.87
CA VAL A 24 13.82 -19.96 -19.11
C VAL A 24 13.40 -19.16 -17.88
N THR A 25 14.43 -18.60 -17.27
CA THR A 25 14.49 -17.53 -16.28
C THR A 25 13.55 -16.36 -16.59
N ALA A 26 12.66 -16.04 -15.66
CA ALA A 26 12.20 -14.67 -15.44
C ALA A 26 12.84 -14.15 -14.15
N ALA A 27 14.13 -13.82 -14.25
CA ALA A 27 14.72 -12.80 -13.40
C ALA A 27 13.96 -11.50 -13.66
N GLY A 28 13.00 -11.18 -12.79
CA GLY A 28 12.08 -10.07 -12.95
C GLY A 28 11.96 -9.27 -11.67
N CYS A 29 12.92 -8.35 -11.50
CA CYS A 29 12.91 -7.22 -10.56
C CYS A 29 12.79 -7.56 -9.07
N GLY A 30 13.94 -7.58 -8.40
CA GLY A 30 14.00 -7.36 -6.96
C GLY A 30 13.22 -6.10 -6.59
N LYS A 31 12.07 -6.27 -5.93
CA LYS A 31 11.60 -5.29 -4.97
C LYS A 31 12.34 -5.59 -3.69
N GLY A 32 13.54 -5.02 -3.60
CA GLY A 32 14.24 -4.89 -2.33
C GLY A 32 13.26 -4.39 -1.27
N SER A 33 13.43 -4.89 -0.06
CA SER A 33 12.68 -4.51 1.13
C SER A 33 12.77 -2.99 1.36
N LYS A 34 11.95 -2.20 0.67
CA LYS A 34 11.88 -0.75 0.80
C LYS A 34 10.91 -0.38 1.93
N GLY A 35 11.14 -0.92 3.12
CA GLY A 35 10.24 -0.77 4.27
C GLY A 35 10.15 0.67 4.80
N GLN A 36 11.19 1.50 4.58
CA GLN A 36 11.24 2.88 5.08
C GLN A 36 11.64 3.94 4.05
N ALA A 37 12.55 3.65 3.10
CA ALA A 37 12.93 4.59 2.02
C ALA A 37 11.83 4.85 0.97
N ASP A 38 10.68 4.18 1.07
CA ASP A 38 9.55 4.28 0.13
C ASP A 38 8.33 5.01 0.67
N LYS A 39 8.46 5.64 1.85
CA LYS A 39 7.41 6.49 2.40
C LYS A 39 7.81 7.97 2.33
N ILE A 40 6.86 8.82 1.98
CA ILE A 40 6.95 10.27 2.13
C ILE A 40 6.43 10.57 3.53
N LEU A 41 7.32 10.96 4.43
CA LEU A 41 6.94 11.40 5.76
C LEU A 41 6.41 12.84 5.69
N VAL A 42 5.24 13.07 6.26
CA VAL A 42 4.61 14.39 6.37
C VAL A 42 4.40 14.70 7.84
N GLY A 43 4.99 15.80 8.29
CA GLY A 43 4.74 16.35 9.63
C GLY A 43 3.47 17.19 9.65
N HIS A 44 2.64 17.00 10.67
CA HIS A 44 1.44 17.78 10.94
C HIS A 44 1.48 18.24 12.39
N TYR A 45 1.48 19.55 12.63
CA TYR A 45 1.16 20.06 13.96
C TYR A 45 -0.35 20.32 14.01
N ALA A 46 -0.98 19.98 15.13
CA ALA A 46 -2.40 20.14 15.34
C ALA A 46 -2.70 20.49 16.79
N SER A 47 -3.83 21.15 17.04
CA SER A 47 -4.35 21.34 18.39
C SER A 47 -5.22 20.16 18.76
N LEU A 48 -4.62 19.08 19.26
CA LEU A 48 -5.34 17.86 19.64
C LEU A 48 -5.86 17.94 21.08
N THR A 49 -5.25 18.80 21.89
CA THR A 49 -5.71 19.16 23.24
C THR A 49 -5.80 20.68 23.40
N GLY A 50 -6.39 21.13 24.50
CA GLY A 50 -6.59 22.55 24.79
C GLY A 50 -7.92 23.11 24.27
N ALA A 51 -8.02 24.44 24.19
CA ALA A 51 -9.25 25.13 23.83
C ALA A 51 -9.76 24.73 22.43
N GLU A 52 -8.84 24.56 21.48
CA GLU A 52 -9.14 24.39 20.06
C GLU A 52 -9.17 22.91 19.64
N ALA A 53 -9.19 21.99 20.62
CA ALA A 53 -9.12 20.54 20.43
C ALA A 53 -10.18 20.01 19.46
N THR A 54 -11.43 20.50 19.55
CA THR A 54 -12.51 20.05 18.67
C THR A 54 -12.18 20.31 17.20
N PHE A 55 -11.62 21.49 16.90
CA PHE A 55 -11.22 21.86 15.56
C PHE A 55 -10.01 21.02 15.09
N GLY A 56 -8.96 20.92 15.91
CA GLY A 56 -7.77 20.17 15.54
C GLY A 56 -8.03 18.67 15.37
N ILE A 57 -8.88 18.04 16.19
CA ILE A 57 -9.30 16.65 16.02
C ILE A 57 -10.06 16.46 14.70
N SER A 58 -10.97 17.37 14.36
CA SER A 58 -11.70 17.28 13.08
C SER A 58 -10.77 17.43 11.88
N THR A 59 -9.76 18.31 12.00
CA THR A 59 -8.75 18.54 10.97
C THR A 59 -7.84 17.32 10.79
N ASP A 60 -7.29 16.77 11.88
CA ASP A 60 -6.41 15.60 11.85
C ASP A 60 -7.12 14.39 11.23
N ARG A 61 -8.38 14.13 11.58
CA ARG A 61 -9.18 13.07 10.94
C ARG A 61 -9.36 13.30 9.43
N GLY A 62 -9.61 14.55 9.01
CA GLY A 62 -9.71 14.88 7.59
C GLY A 62 -8.40 14.67 6.83
N VAL A 63 -7.27 15.02 7.44
CA VAL A 63 -5.94 14.78 6.88
C VAL A 63 -5.66 13.28 6.77
N ILE A 64 -5.93 12.50 7.81
CA ILE A 64 -5.77 11.05 7.82
C ILE A 64 -6.58 10.43 6.69
N LEU A 65 -7.87 10.77 6.59
CA LEU A 65 -8.75 10.24 5.53
C LEU A 65 -8.19 10.55 4.13
N ALA A 66 -7.80 11.80 3.88
CA ALA A 66 -7.24 12.19 2.58
C ALA A 66 -5.93 11.44 2.26
N MET A 67 -5.09 11.20 3.27
CA MET A 67 -3.86 10.41 3.09
C MET A 67 -4.15 8.94 2.84
N GLU A 68 -5.14 8.37 3.51
CA GLU A 68 -5.60 6.99 3.28
C GLU A 68 -6.13 6.82 1.86
N GLU A 69 -7.01 7.71 1.41
CA GLU A 69 -7.53 7.73 0.04
C GLU A 69 -6.40 7.85 -0.99
N ARG A 70 -5.46 8.79 -0.77
CA ARG A 70 -4.33 8.96 -1.68
C ARG A 70 -3.43 7.74 -1.70
N ASN A 71 -3.18 7.13 -0.55
CA ASN A 71 -2.42 5.90 -0.45
C ASN A 71 -3.14 4.75 -1.16
N ALA A 72 -4.45 4.60 -0.99
CA ALA A 72 -5.25 3.60 -1.70
C ALA A 72 -5.15 3.80 -3.23
N ALA A 73 -5.13 5.04 -3.70
CA ALA A 73 -4.94 5.40 -5.11
C ALA A 73 -3.50 5.24 -5.64
N GLY A 74 -2.61 4.54 -4.90
CA GLY A 74 -1.23 4.26 -5.32
C GLY A 74 -0.18 5.24 -4.78
N GLY A 75 -0.56 6.15 -3.89
CA GLY A 75 0.36 7.09 -3.25
C GLY A 75 0.79 8.23 -4.18
N VAL A 76 1.90 8.89 -3.87
CA VAL A 76 2.46 10.02 -4.64
C VAL A 76 3.76 9.57 -5.28
N LYS A 77 3.85 9.64 -6.61
CA LYS A 77 5.01 9.16 -7.39
C LYS A 77 5.42 7.71 -7.03
N GLY A 78 4.42 6.86 -6.76
CA GLY A 78 4.61 5.46 -6.37
C GLY A 78 5.08 5.23 -4.93
N LYS A 79 5.19 6.29 -4.11
CA LYS A 79 5.53 6.21 -2.68
C LYS A 79 4.30 6.43 -1.82
N LYS A 80 4.20 5.70 -0.70
CA LYS A 80 3.11 5.88 0.27
C LYS A 80 3.39 7.09 1.16
N ILE A 81 2.36 7.79 1.59
CA ILE A 81 2.44 8.88 2.55
C ILE A 81 2.34 8.29 3.96
N ALA A 82 3.16 8.77 4.87
CA ALA A 82 3.04 8.52 6.31
C ALA A 82 2.87 9.85 7.04
N LEU A 83 1.91 9.92 7.95
CA LEU A 83 1.62 11.10 8.75
C LEU A 83 2.31 10.98 10.11
N LYS A 84 2.92 12.08 10.56
CA LYS A 84 3.38 12.25 11.94
C LYS A 84 2.71 13.49 12.52
N THR A 85 1.72 13.28 13.37
CA THR A 85 1.00 14.37 14.03
C THR A 85 1.61 14.66 15.41
N LEU A 86 1.82 15.92 15.74
CA LEU A 86 2.23 16.39 17.08
C LEU A 86 1.27 17.48 17.58
N ASP A 87 0.99 17.45 18.89
CA ASP A 87 0.06 18.36 19.55
C ASP A 87 0.74 19.65 20.05
N ASP A 88 0.16 20.81 19.74
CA ASP A 88 0.60 22.12 20.24
C ASP A 88 -0.16 22.59 21.50
N ASN A 89 -1.07 21.76 22.02
CA ASN A 89 -1.92 22.05 23.18
C ASN A 89 -2.75 23.35 23.03
N SER A 90 -3.07 23.76 21.79
CA SER A 90 -3.73 25.04 21.48
C SER A 90 -2.93 26.27 21.94
N LYS A 91 -1.60 26.16 22.07
CA LYS A 91 -0.73 27.25 22.52
C LYS A 91 0.14 27.75 21.38
N SER A 92 -0.06 28.99 20.96
CA SER A 92 0.74 29.64 19.92
C SER A 92 2.25 29.59 20.20
N ALA A 93 2.66 29.71 21.47
CA ALA A 93 4.06 29.60 21.87
C ALA A 93 4.67 28.19 21.66
N GLU A 94 3.86 27.13 21.68
CA GLU A 94 4.32 25.75 21.50
C GLU A 94 4.41 25.34 20.03
N ALA A 95 3.62 25.95 19.15
CA ALA A 95 3.56 25.58 17.74
C ALA A 95 4.95 25.61 17.06
N GLY A 96 5.76 26.63 17.36
CA GLY A 96 7.13 26.73 16.84
C GLY A 96 8.02 25.57 17.27
N ASN A 97 7.97 25.18 18.55
CA ASN A 97 8.74 24.06 19.09
C ASN A 97 8.29 22.72 18.48
N VAL A 98 6.98 22.53 18.32
CA VAL A 98 6.41 21.34 17.70
C VAL A 98 6.87 21.21 16.24
N VAL A 99 6.81 22.29 15.46
CA VAL A 99 7.28 22.29 14.08
C VAL A 99 8.80 22.04 14.00
N GLN A 100 9.59 22.63 14.91
CA GLN A 100 11.03 22.38 14.97
C GLN A 100 11.33 20.89 15.21
N ARG A 101 10.57 20.22 16.09
CA ARG A 101 10.68 18.77 16.31
C ARG A 101 10.32 17.95 15.07
N LEU A 102 9.25 18.33 14.36
CA LEU A 102 8.87 17.67 13.09
C LEU A 102 9.95 17.79 12.01
N ILE A 103 10.74 18.87 12.02
CA ILE A 103 11.85 19.07 11.08
C ILE A 103 13.07 18.24 11.48
N SER A 104 13.34 18.12 12.79
CA SER A 104 14.55 17.48 13.31
C SER A 104 14.45 15.95 13.47
N GLU A 105 13.26 15.37 13.38
CA GLU A 105 12.99 13.93 13.57
C GLU A 105 12.50 13.24 12.28
#